data_AF-A0ABC8UPU5-F1
#
_entry.id   AF-A0ABC8UPU5-F1
#
_cell.length_a   1.000
_cell.length_b   1.000
_cell.length_c   1.000
_cell.angle_alpha   90.00
_cell.angle_beta   90.00
_cell.angle_gamma   90.00
#
_symmetry.space_group_name_H-M   'P 1'
#
loop_
_entity.id
_entity.type
_entity.pdbx_description
1 polymer ?
#
loop_
_entity_poly.entity_id
_entity_poly.type
_entity_poly.pdbx_seq_one_letter_code
_entity_poly.pdbx_strand_id
1 'polypeptide(L)'
;MIDGGDFDGAKAYKDSKVCNMLTMQEFHRRYHEDTGITFASLYPGCIATTGLFRYHVPLFRTLFPPFQKYITKGFVSEDESGKRLAQVVSDPSLTKSGVYWSWNKDSASFENQMSQEASDAEKARKVWEVSEKLVGLA
;
A
#
# COMPACT_ATOMS: atom_id res chain seq x y z
N MET A 1 8.14 -11.90 -3.13
CA MET A 1 8.94 -11.50 -1.96
C MET A 1 10.44 -11.59 -2.24
N ILE A 2 11.22 -10.91 -1.39
CA ILE A 2 12.68 -10.89 -1.39
C ILE A 2 13.21 -12.31 -1.28
N ASP A 3 13.55 -12.90 -2.43
CA ASP A 3 13.82 -14.33 -2.64
C ASP A 3 15.30 -14.60 -2.93
N GLY A 4 16.13 -13.56 -2.99
CA GLY A 4 17.56 -13.67 -3.28
C GLY A 4 17.88 -13.93 -4.76
N GLY A 5 16.91 -13.79 -5.67
CA GLY A 5 17.14 -13.88 -7.11
C GLY A 5 17.87 -12.66 -7.69
N ASP A 6 18.10 -12.69 -9.00
CA ASP A 6 18.69 -11.58 -9.74
C ASP A 6 17.87 -10.29 -9.62
N PHE A 7 18.55 -9.15 -9.74
CA PHE A 7 17.89 -7.85 -9.61
C PHE A 7 16.92 -7.58 -10.77
N ASP A 8 15.65 -7.37 -10.41
CA ASP A 8 14.60 -6.82 -11.27
C ASP A 8 13.98 -5.61 -10.56
N GLY A 9 14.02 -4.43 -11.19
CA GLY A 9 13.54 -3.19 -10.58
C GLY A 9 12.03 -3.16 -10.34
N ALA A 10 11.21 -3.78 -11.19
CA ALA A 10 9.77 -3.86 -11.01
C ALA A 10 9.40 -4.82 -9.87
N LYS A 11 10.13 -5.93 -9.75
CA LYS A 11 10.03 -6.85 -8.62
C LYS A 11 10.47 -6.17 -7.33
N ALA A 12 11.62 -5.52 -7.31
CA ALA A 12 12.15 -4.80 -6.14
C ALA A 12 11.16 -3.72 -5.66
N TYR A 13 10.51 -3.00 -6.58
CA TYR A 13 9.45 -2.06 -6.23
C TYR A 13 8.26 -2.78 -5.56
N LYS A 14 7.77 -3.88 -6.13
CA LYS A 14 6.66 -4.66 -5.53
C LYS A 14 7.01 -5.24 -4.16
N ASP A 15 8.21 -5.81 -4.03
CA ASP A 15 8.73 -6.34 -2.76
C ASP A 15 8.76 -5.22 -1.70
N SER A 16 9.22 -4.00 -2.04
CA SER A 16 9.21 -2.87 -1.11
C SER A 16 7.80 -2.45 -0.67
N LYS A 17 6.79 -2.55 -1.55
CA LYS A 17 5.39 -2.25 -1.21
C LYS A 17 4.78 -3.32 -0.31
N VAL A 18 5.15 -4.59 -0.48
CA VAL A 18 4.76 -5.65 0.44
C VAL A 18 5.39 -5.42 1.82
N CYS A 19 6.65 -4.97 1.89
CA CYS A 19 7.27 -4.62 3.18
C CYS A 19 6.50 -3.52 3.92
N ASN A 20 5.97 -2.49 3.22
CA ASN A 20 5.13 -1.47 3.85
C ASN A 20 3.86 -2.08 4.48
N MET A 21 3.21 -3.02 3.79
CA MET A 21 2.03 -3.70 4.30
C MET A 21 2.33 -4.54 5.54
N LEU A 22 3.39 -5.36 5.48
CA LEU A 22 3.85 -6.17 6.59
C LEU A 22 4.27 -5.31 7.80
N THR A 23 4.90 -4.17 7.55
CA THR A 23 5.30 -3.21 8.60
C THR A 23 4.07 -2.61 9.28
N MET A 24 3.03 -2.23 8.53
CA MET A 24 1.77 -1.74 9.11
C MET A 24 1.11 -2.81 10.01
N GLN A 25 1.11 -4.07 9.57
CA GLN A 25 0.58 -5.18 10.36
C GLN A 25 1.35 -5.37 11.68
N GLU A 26 2.68 -5.25 11.66
CA GLU A 26 3.48 -5.32 12.89
C GLU A 26 3.26 -4.12 13.80
N PHE A 27 3.12 -2.90 13.27
CA PHE A 27 2.75 -1.74 14.07
C PHE A 27 1.41 -1.95 14.78
N HIS A 28 0.40 -2.41 14.04
CA HIS A 28 -0.89 -2.78 14.62
C HIS A 28 -0.73 -3.82 15.73
N ARG A 29 -0.10 -4.96 15.43
CA ARG A 29 0.06 -6.08 16.37
C ARG A 29 0.84 -5.73 17.62
N ARG A 30 1.86 -4.87 17.50
CA ARG A 30 2.78 -4.55 18.60
C ARG A 30 2.31 -3.40 19.47
N TYR A 31 1.56 -2.45 18.92
CA TYR A 31 1.33 -1.17 19.60
C TYR A 31 -0.12 -0.73 19.64
N HIS A 32 -1.04 -1.27 18.83
CA HIS A 32 -2.40 -0.75 18.78
C HIS A 32 -3.12 -0.85 20.13
N GLU A 33 -3.13 -2.04 20.74
CA GLU A 33 -3.82 -2.30 22.01
C GLU A 33 -3.30 -1.42 23.16
N ASP A 34 -1.97 -1.22 23.22
CA ASP A 34 -1.33 -0.51 24.33
C ASP A 34 -1.39 1.02 24.17
N THR A 35 -1.41 1.53 22.93
CA THR A 35 -1.31 2.97 22.66
C THR A 35 -2.63 3.61 22.23
N GLY A 36 -3.58 2.80 21.75
CA GLY A 36 -4.78 3.28 21.09
C GLY A 36 -4.54 3.93 19.71
N ILE A 37 -3.29 3.94 19.22
CA ILE A 37 -2.96 4.51 17.90
C ILE A 37 -3.48 3.58 16.80
N THR A 38 -4.19 4.16 15.82
CA THR A 38 -4.64 3.44 14.63
C THR A 38 -3.52 3.33 13.61
N PHE A 39 -3.22 2.10 13.19
CA PHE A 39 -2.28 1.80 12.12
C PHE A 39 -3.04 1.20 10.95
N ALA A 40 -3.03 1.85 9.79
CA ALA A 40 -3.72 1.38 8.60
C ALA A 40 -2.88 1.65 7.35
N SER A 41 -3.14 0.90 6.29
CA SER A 41 -2.58 1.18 4.96
C SER A 41 -3.68 1.61 4.00
N LEU A 42 -3.28 2.20 2.87
CA LEU A 42 -4.19 2.85 1.93
C LEU A 42 -3.78 2.54 0.49
N TYR A 43 -4.76 2.16 -0.32
CA TYR A 43 -4.71 2.29 -1.77
C TYR A 43 -5.78 3.29 -2.24
N PRO A 44 -5.37 4.51 -2.63
CA PRO A 44 -6.30 5.57 -2.94
C PRO A 44 -6.88 5.46 -4.37
N GLY A 45 -6.51 4.42 -5.12
CA GLY A 45 -6.76 4.30 -6.56
C GLY A 45 -5.47 4.37 -7.37
N CYS A 46 -5.58 4.15 -8.68
CA CYS A 46 -4.42 4.22 -9.56
C CYS A 46 -4.20 5.65 -10.06
N ILE A 47 -3.03 6.20 -9.75
CA ILE A 47 -2.64 7.56 -10.09
C ILE A 47 -1.58 7.51 -11.18
N ALA A 48 -2.00 7.46 -12.44
CA ALA A 48 -1.07 7.35 -13.57
C ALA A 48 -0.50 8.70 -14.05
N THR A 49 -0.89 9.82 -13.43
CA THR A 49 -0.37 11.17 -13.75
C THR A 49 0.86 11.56 -12.95
N THR A 50 1.14 10.87 -11.85
CA THR A 50 2.34 11.16 -11.05
C THR A 50 3.62 10.87 -11.83
N GLY A 51 4.72 11.47 -11.38
CA GLY A 51 6.04 11.16 -11.92
C GLY A 51 6.50 9.71 -11.68
N LEU A 52 5.81 8.90 -10.87
CA LEU A 52 6.32 7.60 -10.41
C LEU A 52 6.63 6.62 -11.56
N PHE A 53 5.79 6.59 -12.60
CA PHE A 53 5.94 5.70 -13.75
C PHE A 53 6.46 6.40 -15.02
N ARG A 54 7.07 7.58 -14.88
CA ARG A 54 7.51 8.42 -16.02
C ARG A 54 8.53 7.75 -16.96
N TYR A 55 9.35 6.83 -16.43
CA TYR A 55 10.33 6.06 -17.21
C TYR A 55 9.88 4.61 -17.47
N HIS A 56 8.64 4.25 -17.13
CA HIS A 56 8.12 2.92 -17.44
C HIS A 56 8.00 2.74 -18.96
N VAL A 57 8.00 1.48 -19.43
CA VAL A 57 8.05 1.17 -20.86
C VAL A 57 7.00 1.97 -21.66
N PRO A 58 7.36 2.58 -22.81
CA PRO A 58 6.48 3.52 -23.52
C PRO A 58 5.08 2.97 -23.82
N LEU A 59 5.00 1.68 -24.16
CA LEU A 59 3.74 0.99 -24.43
C LEU A 59 2.82 0.91 -23.20
N PHE A 60 3.40 0.73 -22.01
CA PHE A 60 2.65 0.76 -20.75
C PHE A 60 2.14 2.18 -20.50
N ARG A 61 2.96 3.22 -20.72
CA ARG A 61 2.54 4.61 -20.53
C ARG A 61 1.37 5.02 -21.42
N THR A 62 1.27 4.50 -22.64
CA THR A 62 0.18 4.84 -23.58
C THR A 62 -1.05 3.97 -23.41
N LEU A 63 -0.92 2.67 -23.11
CA LEU A 63 -2.07 1.76 -23.03
C LEU A 63 -2.63 1.62 -21.61
N PHE A 64 -1.80 1.70 -20.58
CA PHE A 64 -2.21 1.44 -19.21
C PHE A 64 -3.16 2.51 -18.64
N PRO A 65 -2.96 3.82 -18.85
CA PRO A 65 -3.89 4.82 -18.31
C PRO A 65 -5.30 4.75 -18.95
N PRO A 66 -5.46 4.65 -20.29
CA PRO A 66 -6.78 4.42 -20.88
C PRO A 66 -7.40 3.10 -20.44
N PHE A 67 -6.62 2.02 -20.36
CA PHE A 67 -7.10 0.74 -19.86
C PHE A 67 -7.62 0.85 -18.43
N GLN A 68 -6.89 1.52 -17.53
CA GLN A 68 -7.34 1.68 -16.15
C GLN A 68 -8.50 2.66 -16.01
N LYS A 69 -8.57 3.69 -16.86
CA LYS A 69 -9.66 4.65 -16.84
C LYS A 69 -10.97 4.05 -17.35
N TYR A 70 -10.90 3.33 -18.47
CA TYR A 70 -12.10 2.86 -19.17
C TYR A 70 -12.46 1.40 -18.85
N ILE A 71 -11.49 0.55 -18.51
CA ILE A 71 -11.71 -0.88 -18.24
C ILE A 71 -11.71 -1.16 -16.74
N THR A 72 -10.59 -0.96 -16.04
CA THR A 72 -10.53 -1.27 -14.59
C THR A 72 -11.23 -0.23 -13.74
N LYS A 73 -11.57 0.94 -14.31
CA LYS A 73 -12.16 2.12 -13.66
C LYS A 73 -11.44 2.52 -12.36
N GLY A 74 -10.17 2.18 -12.25
CA GLY A 74 -9.37 2.38 -11.05
C GLY A 74 -8.59 3.69 -11.08
N PHE A 75 -8.61 4.40 -12.21
CA PHE A 75 -7.87 5.65 -12.37
C PHE A 75 -8.47 6.78 -11.54
N VAL A 76 -7.62 7.51 -10.81
CA VAL A 76 -7.99 8.70 -10.03
C VAL A 76 -6.99 9.82 -10.25
N SER A 77 -7.45 11.07 -10.07
CA SER A 77 -6.55 12.23 -10.06
C SER A 77 -5.72 12.29 -8.78
N GLU A 78 -4.63 13.05 -8.81
CA GLU A 78 -3.82 13.33 -7.62
C GLU A 78 -4.61 14.05 -6.52
N ASP A 79 -5.46 15.02 -6.90
CA ASP A 79 -6.35 15.73 -5.98
C ASP A 79 -7.34 14.78 -5.29
N GLU A 80 -7.99 13.89 -6.05
CA GLU A 80 -8.91 12.89 -5.50
C GLU A 80 -8.18 11.89 -4.58
N SER A 81 -6.99 11.44 -4.98
CA SER A 81 -6.14 10.62 -4.11
C SER A 81 -5.77 11.34 -2.81
N GLY A 82 -5.48 12.64 -2.87
CA GLY A 82 -5.19 13.47 -1.71
C GLY A 82 -6.38 13.58 -0.76
N LYS A 83 -7.60 13.76 -1.29
CA LYS A 83 -8.84 13.77 -0.50
C LYS A 83 -9.07 12.44 0.21
N ARG A 84 -8.82 11.31 -0.45
CA ARG A 84 -8.94 9.97 0.16
C ARG A 84 -7.94 9.76 1.29
N LEU A 85 -6.70 10.22 1.11
CA LEU A 85 -5.71 10.21 2.19
C LEU A 85 -6.17 11.08 3.37
N ALA A 86 -6.64 12.31 3.11
CA ALA A 86 -7.18 13.17 4.15
C ALA A 86 -8.35 12.48 4.88
N GLN A 87 -9.24 11.81 4.14
CA GLN A 87 -10.35 11.06 4.70
C GLN A 87 -9.88 9.96 5.67
N VAL A 88 -8.91 9.11 5.28
CA VAL A 88 -8.36 8.07 6.19
C VAL A 88 -7.81 8.67 7.48
N VAL A 89 -7.19 9.85 7.40
CA VAL A 89 -6.56 10.49 8.56
C VAL A 89 -7.57 11.16 9.48
N SER A 90 -8.64 11.77 8.94
CA SER A 90 -9.54 12.65 9.70
C SER A 90 -10.95 12.14 9.92
N ASP A 91 -11.43 11.17 9.14
CA ASP A 91 -12.81 10.69 9.19
C ASP A 91 -12.99 9.72 10.39
N PRO A 92 -13.89 10.03 11.36
CA PRO A 92 -14.13 9.17 12.52
C PRO A 92 -14.61 7.76 12.15
N SER A 93 -15.17 7.57 10.96
CA SER A 93 -15.63 6.26 10.46
C SER A 93 -14.49 5.35 9.96
N LEU A 94 -13.28 5.89 9.75
CA LEU A 94 -12.11 5.15 9.21
C LEU A 94 -11.01 4.93 10.26
N THR A 95 -11.41 4.78 11.51
CA THR A 95 -10.52 4.67 12.68
C THR A 95 -10.05 3.25 12.99
N LYS A 96 -10.55 2.25 12.25
CA LYS A 96 -10.17 0.84 12.48
C LYS A 96 -8.69 0.61 12.17
N SER A 97 -7.99 -0.07 13.09
CA SER A 97 -6.57 -0.41 12.98
C SER A 97 -6.37 -1.78 12.32
N GLY A 98 -5.18 -2.03 11.79
CA GLY A 98 -4.80 -3.29 11.13
C GLY A 98 -5.41 -3.49 9.75
N VAL A 99 -6.05 -2.47 9.17
CA VAL A 99 -6.81 -2.57 7.93
C VAL A 99 -6.09 -1.95 6.74
N TYR A 100 -6.55 -2.35 5.56
CA TYR A 100 -6.13 -1.82 4.27
C TYR A 100 -7.31 -1.13 3.60
N TRP A 101 -7.32 0.21 3.58
CA TRP A 101 -8.40 0.99 2.99
C TRP A 101 -8.27 1.08 1.47
N SER A 102 -9.40 0.90 0.77
CA SER A 102 -9.52 1.09 -0.67
C SER A 102 -10.85 1.76 -1.02
N TRP A 103 -10.96 2.29 -2.25
CA TRP A 103 -12.17 2.96 -2.75
C TRP A 103 -12.74 2.20 -3.94
N ASN A 104 -14.05 2.17 -4.04
CA ASN A 104 -14.76 1.69 -5.22
C ASN A 104 -15.18 2.86 -6.12
N LYS A 105 -15.85 2.52 -7.22
CA LYS A 105 -16.35 3.48 -8.23
C LYS A 105 -17.34 4.51 -7.70
N ASP A 106 -17.98 4.27 -6.55
CA ASP A 106 -19.02 5.13 -5.97
C ASP A 106 -18.45 5.99 -4.82
N SER A 107 -17.11 6.09 -4.73
CA SER A 107 -16.36 6.85 -3.71
C SER A 107 -16.58 6.40 -2.27
N ALA A 108 -17.20 5.24 -2.05
CA ALA A 108 -17.24 4.61 -0.73
C ALA A 108 -15.90 3.92 -0.45
N SER A 109 -15.29 4.27 0.68
CA SER A 109 -14.17 3.53 1.26
C SER A 109 -14.65 2.16 1.76
N PHE A 110 -13.77 1.17 1.70
CA PHE A 110 -14.01 -0.17 2.21
C PHE A 110 -12.72 -0.81 2.69
N GLU A 111 -12.84 -1.78 3.59
CA GLU A 111 -11.74 -2.63 4.03
C GLU A 111 -11.41 -3.64 2.94
N ASN A 112 -10.25 -3.49 2.31
CA ASN A 112 -9.80 -4.35 1.23
C ASN A 112 -9.06 -5.57 1.76
N GLN A 113 -9.19 -6.68 1.03
CA GLN A 113 -8.53 -7.92 1.38
C GLN A 113 -7.03 -7.82 1.05
N MET A 114 -6.18 -8.05 2.06
CA MET A 114 -4.74 -8.18 1.86
C MET A 114 -4.41 -9.51 1.16
N SER A 115 -3.34 -9.52 0.37
CA SER A 115 -2.84 -10.76 -0.23
C SER A 115 -2.31 -11.71 0.86
N GLN A 116 -2.31 -13.02 0.59
CA GLN A 116 -1.73 -14.01 1.51
C GLN A 116 -0.31 -13.65 1.95
N GLU A 117 0.50 -13.13 1.01
CA GLU A 117 1.87 -12.73 1.28
C GLU A 117 1.96 -11.47 2.16
N ALA A 118 1.03 -10.52 2.03
CA ALA A 118 0.97 -9.31 2.84
C ALA A 118 0.29 -9.50 4.21
N SER A 119 -0.41 -10.63 4.40
CA SER A 119 -1.07 -11.02 5.66
C SER A 119 -0.33 -12.14 6.41
N ASP A 120 0.88 -12.48 6.00
CA ASP A 120 1.69 -13.54 6.61
C ASP A 120 2.41 -13.00 7.86
N ALA A 121 1.94 -13.41 9.05
CA ALA A 121 2.45 -12.94 10.33
C ALA A 121 3.93 -13.32 10.59
N GLU A 122 4.38 -14.47 10.08
CA GLU A 122 5.77 -14.91 10.26
C GLU A 122 6.71 -14.08 9.38
N LYS A 123 6.31 -13.80 8.13
CA LYS A 123 7.04 -12.86 7.27
C LYS A 123 7.05 -11.47 7.85
N ALA A 124 5.93 -11.00 8.41
CA ALA A 124 5.84 -9.67 9.00
C ALA A 124 6.84 -9.51 10.15
N ARG A 125 6.87 -10.48 11.08
CA ARG A 125 7.83 -10.51 12.19
C ARG A 125 9.28 -10.53 11.69
N LYS A 126 9.60 -11.38 10.72
CA LYS A 126 10.95 -11.47 10.16
C LYS A 126 11.38 -10.17 9.47
N VAL A 127 10.49 -9.54 8.71
CA VAL A 127 10.76 -8.24 8.07
C VAL A 127 11.05 -7.18 9.12
N TRP A 128 10.28 -7.15 10.21
CA TRP A 128 10.50 -6.23 11.34
C TRP A 128 11.90 -6.41 11.95
N GLU A 129 12.23 -7.62 12.40
CA GLU A 129 13.50 -7.93 13.07
C GLU A 129 14.72 -7.65 12.19
N VAL A 130 14.64 -7.98 10.91
CA VAL A 130 15.72 -7.68 9.96
C VAL A 130 15.81 -6.17 9.72
N SER A 131 14.68 -5.48 9.59
CA SER A 131 14.65 -4.03 9.36
C SER A 131 15.27 -3.28 10.54
N GLU A 132 14.94 -3.64 11.78
CA GLU A 132 15.54 -3.04 12.98
C GLU A 132 17.07 -3.10 12.96
N LYS A 133 17.64 -4.27 12.63
CA LYS A 133 19.10 -4.44 12.49
C LYS A 133 19.67 -3.59 11.36
N LEU A 134 19.00 -3.55 10.21
CA LEU A 134 19.44 -2.77 9.04
C LEU A 134 19.44 -1.26 9.30
N VAL A 135 18.56 -0.77 10.19
CA VAL A 135 18.48 0.65 10.55
C VAL A 135 19.13 0.98 11.90
N GLY A 136 19.82 0.03 12.54
CA GLY A 136 20.57 0.24 13.78
C GLY A 136 19.71 0.46 15.03
N LEU A 137 18.50 -0.11 15.06
CA LEU A 137 17.60 -0.09 16.22
C LEU A 137 17.69 -1.38 17.08
N ALA A 138 18.45 -2.37 16.62
CA ALA A 138 18.70 -3.65 17.29
C ALA A 138 20.17 -4.08 17.17
#